data_AF-A0A1X7TNQ6-F1
#
_entry.id   AF-A0A1X7TNQ6-F1
#
_cell.length_a   1.000
_cell.length_b   1.000
_cell.length_c   1.000
_cell.angle_alpha   90.00
_cell.angle_beta   90.00
_cell.angle_gamma   90.00
#
_symmetry.space_group_name_H-M   'P 1'
#
loop_
_entity.id
_entity.type
_entity.pdbx_description
1 polymer ?
#
loop_
_entity_poly.entity_id
_entity_poly.type
_entity_poly.pdbx_seq_one_letter_code
_entity_poly.pdbx_strand_id
1 'polypeptide(L)'
;MKTRKKRILILYGSQTGTGKEFSNRLAKDSSHLGLPAMTFDPEDCTDWDDLTRVGQEVEGSLVIFVMATYGEGEPTDNAQEFFDWLKETTDNLQGLKYTVFGLGNKTYEHYYEMGRYVDQRLEELGGEKIYGRGEGDDDGNIEEDFITWKEGLWPEVMQYFKIDSSQATAVGREYEFSLHTEISTDEVFTGEPNRLGSYKNQKV
;
A
#
# COMPACT_ATOMS: atom_id res chain seq x y z
N MET A 1 21.47 -18.28 12.31
CA MET A 1 20.12 -18.29 11.69
C MET A 1 20.07 -17.15 10.69
N LYS A 2 19.94 -17.44 9.38
CA LYS A 2 19.69 -16.38 8.39
C LYS A 2 18.28 -15.85 8.66
N THR A 3 18.17 -14.61 9.11
CA THR A 3 16.89 -13.92 9.27
C THR A 3 16.19 -13.92 7.91
N ARG A 4 15.08 -14.67 7.79
CA ARG A 4 14.22 -14.63 6.60
C ARG A 4 13.73 -13.19 6.46
N LYS A 5 14.26 -12.45 5.47
CA LYS A 5 13.92 -11.06 5.26
C LYS A 5 12.53 -11.03 4.62
N LYS A 6 11.49 -10.80 5.43
CA LYS A 6 10.12 -10.58 4.96
C LYS A 6 10.14 -9.40 3.99
N ARG A 7 9.59 -9.56 2.79
CA ARG A 7 9.64 -8.55 1.74
C ARG A 7 8.27 -8.34 1.14
N ILE A 8 7.85 -7.08 1.06
CA ILE A 8 6.68 -6.67 0.29
C ILE A 8 7.16 -5.86 -0.91
N LEU A 9 6.68 -6.22 -2.09
CA LEU A 9 6.83 -5.44 -3.32
C LEU A 9 5.45 -4.90 -3.71
N ILE A 10 5.37 -3.63 -4.09
CA ILE A 10 4.12 -2.99 -4.48
C ILE A 10 4.30 -2.41 -5.87
N LEU A 11 3.61 -2.98 -6.86
CA LEU A 11 3.63 -2.48 -8.24
C LEU A 11 2.43 -1.57 -8.46
N TYR A 12 2.65 -0.45 -9.15
CA TYR A 12 1.57 0.48 -9.47
C TYR A 12 1.43 0.72 -10.97
N GLY A 13 0.23 0.53 -11.51
CA GLY A 13 -0.18 1.08 -12.80
C GLY A 13 -0.91 2.39 -12.57
N SER A 14 -0.36 3.52 -13.04
CA SER A 14 -0.91 4.85 -12.73
C SER A 14 -0.61 5.88 -13.82
N GLN A 15 -1.64 6.53 -14.36
CA GLN A 15 -1.50 7.67 -15.28
C GLN A 15 -1.42 9.03 -14.57
N THR A 16 -2.35 9.30 -13.66
CA THR A 16 -2.52 10.62 -13.02
C THR A 16 -1.98 10.70 -11.58
N GLY A 17 -1.43 9.59 -11.07
CA GLY A 17 -0.75 9.54 -9.77
C GLY A 17 -1.50 8.80 -8.66
N THR A 18 -2.81 8.53 -8.81
CA THR A 18 -3.63 7.90 -7.75
C THR A 18 -3.10 6.51 -7.35
N GLY A 19 -2.80 5.64 -8.32
CA GLY A 19 -2.26 4.30 -8.03
C GLY A 19 -0.90 4.36 -7.33
N LYS A 20 -0.05 5.33 -7.73
CA LYS A 20 1.25 5.57 -7.09
C LYS A 20 1.10 6.07 -5.66
N GLU A 21 0.15 6.97 -5.41
CA GLU A 21 -0.15 7.48 -4.07
C GLU A 21 -0.63 6.36 -3.15
N PHE A 22 -1.60 5.55 -3.59
CA PHE A 22 -2.11 4.41 -2.82
C PHE A 22 -0.99 3.42 -2.50
N SER A 23 -0.11 3.15 -3.46
CA SER A 23 1.05 2.26 -3.25
C SER A 23 2.03 2.80 -2.22
N ASN A 24 2.32 4.10 -2.23
CA ASN A 24 3.15 4.75 -1.22
C ASN A 24 2.52 4.70 0.18
N ARG A 25 1.20 4.83 0.27
CA ARG A 25 0.45 4.71 1.54
C ARG A 25 0.51 3.28 2.08
N LEU A 26 0.34 2.28 1.22
CA LEU A 26 0.52 0.87 1.59
C LEU A 26 1.94 0.60 2.08
N ALA A 27 2.96 1.14 1.40
CA ALA A 27 4.35 0.96 1.81
C ALA A 27 4.63 1.58 3.18
N LYS A 28 4.07 2.77 3.44
CA LYS A 28 4.16 3.43 4.73
C LYS A 28 3.49 2.62 5.83
N ASP A 29 2.27 2.13 5.61
CA ASP A 29 1.55 1.31 6.58
C ASP A 29 2.28 0.00 6.87
N SER A 30 2.80 -0.66 5.84
CA SER A 30 3.63 -1.85 5.97
C SER A 30 4.87 -1.60 6.84
N SER A 31 5.51 -0.43 6.69
CA SER A 31 6.68 -0.08 7.51
C SER A 31 6.35 0.01 9.00
N HIS A 32 5.15 0.47 9.37
CA HIS A 32 4.69 0.50 10.75
C HIS A 32 4.46 -0.90 11.33
N LEU A 33 4.22 -1.90 10.48
CA LEU A 33 4.11 -3.32 10.86
C LEU A 33 5.48 -4.03 10.95
N GLY A 34 6.59 -3.31 10.80
CA GLY A 34 7.93 -3.90 10.74
C GLY A 34 8.19 -4.71 9.46
N LEU A 35 7.38 -4.48 8.42
CA LEU A 35 7.51 -5.09 7.10
C LEU A 35 7.97 -4.01 6.12
N PRO A 36 9.28 -3.91 5.80
CA PRO A 36 9.72 -2.96 4.80
C PRO A 36 9.14 -3.35 3.43
N ALA A 37 8.42 -2.41 2.83
CA ALA A 37 7.84 -2.54 1.49
C ALA A 37 8.57 -1.61 0.52
N MET A 38 8.69 -2.03 -0.73
CA MET A 38 9.21 -1.20 -1.82
C MET A 38 8.11 -1.00 -2.86
N THR A 39 7.86 0.25 -3.23
CA THR A 39 7.04 0.59 -4.39
C THR A 39 7.89 0.53 -5.65
N PHE A 40 7.33 0.00 -6.72
CA PHE A 40 8.03 -0.24 -7.96
C PHE A 40 7.18 0.22 -9.14
N ASP A 41 7.80 1.01 -10.03
CA ASP A 41 7.20 1.42 -11.30
C ASP A 41 7.41 0.29 -12.31
N PRO A 42 6.36 -0.32 -12.90
CA PRO A 42 6.55 -1.41 -13.84
C PRO A 42 7.40 -1.02 -15.06
N GLU A 43 7.40 0.25 -15.47
CA GLU A 43 8.24 0.78 -16.56
C GLU A 43 9.75 0.73 -16.24
N ASP A 44 10.13 0.74 -14.95
CA ASP A 44 11.52 0.58 -14.53
C ASP A 44 11.98 -0.90 -14.55
N CYS A 45 11.08 -1.85 -14.85
CA CYS A 45 11.41 -3.26 -14.96
C CYS A 45 12.06 -3.57 -16.30
N THR A 46 13.27 -4.10 -16.29
CA THR A 46 13.93 -4.57 -17.52
C THR A 46 13.66 -6.05 -17.81
N ASP A 47 13.19 -6.81 -16.83
CA ASP A 47 13.00 -8.27 -16.94
C ASP A 47 11.94 -8.76 -15.93
N TRP A 48 10.84 -9.31 -16.47
CA TRP A 48 9.71 -9.81 -15.69
C TRP A 48 9.90 -11.23 -15.15
N ASP A 49 10.96 -11.94 -15.57
CA ASP A 49 11.35 -13.24 -14.97
C ASP A 49 11.64 -13.11 -13.47
N ASP A 50 11.95 -11.90 -13.00
CA ASP A 50 12.10 -11.59 -11.58
C ASP A 50 10.83 -11.86 -10.77
N LEU A 51 9.63 -11.77 -11.35
CA LEU A 51 8.39 -12.09 -10.65
C LEU A 51 8.29 -13.59 -10.31
N THR A 52 8.69 -14.44 -11.25
CA THR A 52 8.80 -15.89 -11.07
C THR A 52 9.82 -16.21 -9.97
N ARG A 53 10.97 -15.53 -9.99
CA ARG A 53 12.02 -15.66 -8.96
C ARG A 53 11.55 -15.19 -7.58
N VAL A 54 10.74 -14.13 -7.50
CA VAL A 54 10.14 -13.68 -6.24
C VAL A 54 9.23 -14.75 -5.62
N GLY A 55 8.48 -15.50 -6.43
CA GLY A 55 7.66 -16.61 -5.94
C GLY A 55 8.47 -17.84 -5.51
N GLN A 56 9.54 -18.17 -6.25
CA GLN A 56 10.28 -19.42 -6.07
C GLN A 56 11.49 -19.31 -5.13
N GLU A 57 12.22 -18.19 -5.17
CA GLU A 57 13.49 -18.01 -4.46
C GLU A 57 13.34 -17.19 -3.17
N VAL A 58 12.27 -16.40 -3.04
CA VAL A 58 12.06 -15.52 -1.89
C VAL A 58 10.99 -16.07 -0.96
N GLU A 59 11.42 -16.86 0.02
CA GLU A 59 10.52 -17.27 1.11
C GLU A 59 9.98 -16.05 1.87
N GLY A 60 8.66 -15.97 2.03
CA GLY A 60 8.03 -14.82 2.71
C GLY A 60 8.13 -13.53 1.87
N SER A 61 7.92 -13.63 0.56
CA SER A 61 7.54 -12.50 -0.28
C SER A 61 6.02 -12.31 -0.28
N LEU A 62 5.60 -11.08 -0.55
CA LEU A 62 4.25 -10.71 -0.95
C LEU A 62 4.36 -9.64 -2.03
N VAL A 63 3.58 -9.77 -3.10
CA VAL A 63 3.46 -8.76 -4.15
C VAL A 63 2.06 -8.16 -4.14
N ILE A 64 1.96 -6.85 -4.05
CA ILE A 64 0.70 -6.11 -4.08
C ILE A 64 0.63 -5.35 -5.39
N PHE A 65 -0.43 -5.52 -6.15
CA PHE A 65 -0.65 -4.81 -7.42
C PHE A 65 -1.72 -3.74 -7.23
N VAL A 66 -1.39 -2.50 -7.57
CA VAL A 66 -2.31 -1.36 -7.54
C VAL A 66 -2.48 -0.87 -8.97
N MET A 67 -3.53 -1.33 -9.64
CA MET A 67 -3.64 -1.23 -11.11
C MET A 67 -4.81 -0.35 -11.51
N ALA A 68 -4.51 0.84 -12.04
CA ALA A 68 -5.53 1.64 -12.71
C ALA A 68 -5.84 1.08 -14.10
N THR A 69 -7.12 1.23 -14.49
CA THR A 69 -7.60 0.93 -15.84
C THR A 69 -7.80 2.25 -16.58
N TYR A 70 -7.42 2.32 -17.85
CA TYR A 70 -7.58 3.50 -18.69
C TYR A 70 -8.21 3.16 -20.04
N GLY A 71 -8.62 4.18 -20.80
CA GLY A 71 -9.18 4.00 -22.14
C GLY A 71 -10.36 3.04 -22.17
N GLU A 72 -10.30 2.05 -23.07
CA GLU A 72 -11.32 1.02 -23.28
C GLU A 72 -10.98 -0.29 -22.55
N GLY A 73 -10.55 -0.18 -21.28
CA GLY A 73 -10.12 -1.35 -20.48
C GLY A 73 -8.63 -1.65 -20.58
N GLU A 74 -7.84 -0.70 -21.07
CA GLU A 74 -6.40 -0.82 -21.30
C GLU A 74 -5.61 -0.61 -20.00
N PRO A 75 -4.37 -1.14 -19.92
CA PRO A 75 -3.44 -0.79 -18.85
C PRO A 75 -3.06 0.70 -18.90
N THR A 76 -2.44 1.18 -17.83
CA THR A 76 -1.74 2.47 -17.86
C THR A 76 -0.43 2.36 -18.65
N ASP A 77 0.07 3.48 -19.18
CA ASP A 77 1.27 3.51 -20.03
C ASP A 77 2.46 2.85 -19.33
N ASN A 78 2.67 3.20 -18.05
CA ASN A 78 3.75 2.66 -17.23
C ASN A 78 3.60 1.15 -16.91
N ALA A 79 2.46 0.52 -17.23
CA ALA A 79 2.18 -0.89 -17.01
C ALA A 79 1.95 -1.68 -18.31
N GLN A 80 2.13 -1.04 -19.48
CA GLN A 80 1.88 -1.66 -20.77
C GLN A 80 2.77 -2.90 -21.01
N GLU A 81 4.09 -2.76 -20.79
CA GLU A 81 5.02 -3.87 -20.97
C GLU A 81 4.76 -5.04 -20.01
N PHE A 82 4.37 -4.73 -18.76
CA PHE A 82 3.95 -5.73 -17.78
C PHE A 82 2.71 -6.50 -18.26
N PHE A 83 1.72 -5.80 -18.78
CA PHE A 83 0.50 -6.40 -19.30
C PHE A 83 0.77 -7.33 -20.49
N ASP A 84 1.60 -6.88 -21.43
CA ASP A 84 1.98 -7.67 -22.60
C ASP A 84 2.75 -8.93 -22.19
N TRP A 85 3.71 -8.81 -21.26
CA TRP A 85 4.39 -9.98 -20.69
C TRP A 85 3.41 -10.94 -20.01
N LEU A 86 2.48 -10.44 -19.18
CA LEU A 86 1.55 -11.27 -18.42
C LEU A 86 0.58 -12.05 -19.33
N LYS A 87 0.28 -11.51 -20.51
CA LYS A 87 -0.50 -12.19 -21.56
C LYS A 87 0.25 -13.34 -22.21
N GLU A 88 1.53 -13.15 -22.49
CA GLU A 88 2.33 -14.10 -23.27
C GLU A 88 3.02 -15.16 -22.41
N THR A 89 3.32 -14.84 -21.15
CA THR A 89 4.04 -15.75 -20.27
C THR A 89 3.28 -17.07 -20.07
N THR A 90 4.06 -18.15 -20.03
CA THR A 90 3.61 -19.49 -19.67
C THR A 90 4.32 -19.99 -18.40
N ASP A 91 4.97 -19.08 -17.68
CA ASP A 91 5.73 -19.38 -16.48
C ASP A 91 4.81 -19.80 -15.34
N ASN A 92 5.31 -20.69 -14.51
CA ASN A 92 4.62 -21.13 -13.31
C ASN A 92 4.98 -20.23 -12.12
N LEU A 93 4.01 -19.43 -11.68
CA LEU A 93 4.09 -18.52 -10.54
C LEU A 93 3.75 -19.21 -9.20
N GLN A 94 3.81 -20.53 -9.13
CA GLN A 94 3.63 -21.28 -7.88
C GLN A 94 4.55 -20.75 -6.78
N GLY A 95 3.96 -20.48 -5.61
CA GLY A 95 4.64 -19.89 -4.47
C GLY A 95 4.57 -18.36 -4.42
N LEU A 96 4.21 -17.69 -5.53
CA LEU A 96 3.96 -16.25 -5.52
C LEU A 96 2.72 -15.95 -4.67
N LYS A 97 2.90 -15.12 -3.63
CA LYS A 97 1.80 -14.62 -2.82
C LYS A 97 1.44 -13.23 -3.29
N TYR A 98 0.17 -13.00 -3.60
CA TYR A 98 -0.25 -11.72 -4.14
C TYR A 98 -1.64 -11.24 -3.67
N THR A 99 -1.91 -9.97 -3.91
CA THR A 99 -3.26 -9.38 -3.87
C THR A 99 -3.30 -8.19 -4.83
N VAL A 100 -4.51 -7.80 -5.25
CA VAL A 100 -4.72 -6.76 -6.26
C VAL A 100 -5.74 -5.74 -5.78
N PHE A 101 -5.46 -4.46 -5.99
CA PHE A 101 -6.42 -3.37 -5.89
C PHE A 101 -6.55 -2.70 -7.25
N GLY A 102 -7.72 -2.83 -7.86
CA GLY A 102 -8.04 -2.21 -9.14
C GLY A 102 -8.62 -0.82 -8.94
N LEU A 103 -8.10 0.17 -9.68
CA LEU A 103 -8.70 1.51 -9.77
C LEU A 103 -9.45 1.61 -11.10
N GLY A 104 -10.66 2.11 -11.07
CA GLY A 104 -11.50 2.30 -12.25
C GLY A 104 -12.68 3.20 -11.94
N ASN A 105 -13.58 3.34 -12.90
CA ASN A 105 -14.71 4.25 -12.80
C ASN A 105 -15.92 3.60 -13.46
N LYS A 106 -17.00 3.36 -12.71
CA LYS A 106 -18.19 2.62 -13.20
C LYS A 106 -18.97 3.33 -14.31
N THR A 107 -18.65 4.59 -14.62
CA THR A 107 -19.23 5.30 -15.76
C THR A 107 -18.67 4.83 -17.11
N TYR A 108 -17.52 4.15 -17.11
CA TYR A 108 -16.92 3.53 -18.28
C TYR A 108 -17.47 2.12 -18.47
N GLU A 109 -17.52 1.64 -19.72
CA GLU A 109 -17.99 0.28 -20.03
C GLU A 109 -17.01 -0.79 -19.49
N HIS A 110 -15.72 -0.55 -19.69
CA HIS A 110 -14.63 -1.46 -19.35
C HIS A 110 -13.92 -1.07 -18.05
N TYR A 111 -14.70 -0.95 -16.98
CA TYR A 111 -14.20 -0.54 -15.66
C TYR A 111 -13.54 -1.72 -14.90
N TYR A 112 -12.40 -1.44 -14.26
CA TYR A 112 -11.55 -2.40 -13.52
C TYR A 112 -10.90 -3.52 -14.35
N GLU A 113 -11.02 -3.52 -15.68
CA GLU A 113 -10.51 -4.60 -16.54
C GLU A 113 -9.05 -4.94 -16.24
N MET A 114 -8.18 -3.94 -16.07
CA MET A 114 -6.76 -4.20 -15.80
C MET A 114 -6.55 -4.91 -14.45
N GLY A 115 -7.22 -4.46 -13.39
CA GLY A 115 -7.12 -5.10 -12.07
C GLY A 115 -7.72 -6.51 -12.04
N ARG A 116 -8.83 -6.72 -12.75
CA ARG A 116 -9.49 -8.03 -12.90
C ARG A 116 -8.61 -9.00 -13.69
N TYR A 117 -8.04 -8.53 -14.78
CA TYR A 117 -7.15 -9.31 -15.64
C TYR A 117 -5.92 -9.78 -14.87
N VAL A 118 -5.21 -8.88 -14.18
CA VAL A 118 -4.02 -9.23 -13.39
C VAL A 118 -4.36 -10.27 -12.32
N ASP A 119 -5.45 -10.05 -11.58
CA ASP A 119 -5.88 -10.97 -10.52
C ASP A 119 -6.20 -12.37 -11.06
N GLN A 120 -6.99 -12.47 -12.13
CA GLN A 120 -7.32 -13.75 -12.75
C GLN A 120 -6.09 -14.43 -13.34
N ARG A 121 -5.26 -13.67 -14.07
CA ARG A 121 -4.12 -14.22 -14.80
C ARG A 121 -3.04 -14.73 -13.87
N LEU A 122 -2.77 -14.04 -12.76
CA LEU A 122 -1.83 -14.53 -11.74
C LEU A 122 -2.32 -15.83 -11.09
N GLU A 123 -3.64 -15.97 -10.85
CA GLU A 123 -4.24 -17.22 -10.35
C GLU A 123 -4.09 -18.37 -11.36
N GLU A 124 -4.36 -18.12 -12.65
CA GLU A 124 -4.18 -19.10 -13.73
C GLU A 124 -2.74 -19.61 -13.85
N LEU A 125 -1.76 -18.73 -13.61
CA LEU A 125 -0.34 -19.06 -13.64
C LEU A 125 0.16 -19.74 -12.34
N GLY A 126 -0.72 -19.99 -11.36
CA GLY A 126 -0.41 -20.70 -10.12
C GLY A 126 -0.06 -19.82 -8.92
N GLY A 127 -0.21 -18.50 -9.05
CA GLY A 127 -0.08 -17.57 -7.94
C GLY A 127 -1.17 -17.78 -6.88
N GLU A 128 -0.84 -17.52 -5.62
CA GLU A 128 -1.73 -17.72 -4.48
C GLU A 128 -2.16 -16.39 -3.89
N LYS A 129 -3.47 -16.11 -3.98
CA LYS A 129 -4.08 -14.90 -3.46
C LYS A 129 -4.14 -14.92 -1.93
N ILE A 130 -3.60 -13.89 -1.29
CA ILE A 130 -3.64 -13.77 0.18
C ILE A 130 -4.87 -13.02 0.69
N TYR A 131 -5.45 -12.15 -0.14
CA TYR A 131 -6.63 -11.37 0.18
C TYR A 131 -7.37 -11.02 -1.11
N GLY A 132 -8.70 -10.95 -1.03
CA GLY A 132 -9.57 -10.70 -2.17
C GLY A 132 -9.21 -9.41 -2.91
N ARG A 133 -9.40 -9.42 -4.24
CA ARG A 133 -9.22 -8.24 -5.07
C ARG A 133 -10.14 -7.12 -4.59
N GLY A 134 -9.58 -5.91 -4.45
CA GLY A 134 -10.36 -4.70 -4.24
C GLY A 134 -10.66 -4.00 -5.56
N GLU A 135 -11.78 -3.30 -5.62
CA GLU A 135 -12.21 -2.50 -6.76
C GLU A 135 -12.62 -1.11 -6.23
N GLY A 136 -11.88 -0.06 -6.60
CA GLY A 136 -12.13 1.30 -6.13
C GLY A 136 -12.74 2.18 -7.22
N ASP A 137 -13.91 2.75 -6.96
CA ASP A 137 -14.73 3.50 -7.91
C ASP A 137 -14.49 5.02 -7.87
N ASP A 138 -13.90 5.56 -8.93
CA ASP A 138 -13.62 6.99 -9.07
C ASP A 138 -14.88 7.85 -9.34
N ASP A 139 -16.00 7.25 -9.78
CA ASP A 139 -17.29 7.96 -9.84
C ASP A 139 -17.92 8.16 -8.45
N GLY A 140 -17.62 7.22 -7.55
CA GLY A 140 -18.09 7.21 -6.17
C GLY A 140 -17.07 7.82 -5.22
N ASN A 141 -16.50 6.96 -4.37
CA ASN A 141 -15.50 7.35 -3.38
C ASN A 141 -14.36 6.33 -3.34
N ILE A 142 -13.49 6.42 -4.33
CA ILE A 142 -12.32 5.54 -4.48
C ILE A 142 -11.42 5.50 -3.24
N GLU A 143 -11.37 6.60 -2.48
CA GLU A 143 -10.59 6.70 -1.24
C GLU A 143 -11.17 5.81 -0.13
N GLU A 144 -12.50 5.79 0.02
CA GLU A 144 -13.20 4.94 0.99
C GLU A 144 -13.14 3.46 0.59
N ASP A 145 -13.27 3.15 -0.70
CA ASP A 145 -13.08 1.79 -1.22
C ASP A 145 -11.67 1.28 -0.93
N PHE A 146 -10.66 2.13 -1.15
CA PHE A 146 -9.26 1.82 -0.86
C PHE A 146 -9.03 1.60 0.65
N ILE A 147 -9.56 2.47 1.51
CA ILE A 147 -9.46 2.31 2.96
C ILE A 147 -10.09 0.99 3.41
N THR A 148 -11.31 0.71 2.96
CA THR A 148 -12.05 -0.52 3.32
C THR A 148 -11.29 -1.77 2.90
N TRP A 149 -10.77 -1.80 1.67
CA TRP A 149 -9.96 -2.90 1.18
C TRP A 149 -8.67 -3.06 2.00
N LYS A 150 -7.98 -1.96 2.27
CA LYS A 150 -6.73 -1.93 3.02
C LYS A 150 -6.90 -2.41 4.47
N GLU A 151 -8.00 -2.03 5.13
CA GLU A 151 -8.30 -2.46 6.49
C GLU A 151 -8.55 -3.97 6.59
N GLY A 152 -9.15 -4.58 5.57
CA GLY A 152 -9.28 -6.04 5.48
C GLY A 152 -8.00 -6.76 5.06
N LEU A 153 -7.14 -6.11 4.25
CA LEU A 153 -5.87 -6.66 3.81
C LEU A 153 -4.88 -6.89 4.97
N TRP A 154 -4.68 -5.89 5.82
CA TRP A 154 -3.59 -5.94 6.81
C TRP A 154 -3.67 -7.10 7.81
N PRO A 155 -4.85 -7.49 8.34
CA PRO A 155 -4.99 -8.69 9.16
C PRO A 155 -4.47 -9.96 8.46
N GLU A 156 -4.81 -10.17 7.19
CA GLU A 156 -4.35 -11.32 6.40
C GLU A 156 -2.84 -11.28 6.16
N VAL A 157 -2.29 -10.10 5.89
CA VAL A 157 -0.84 -9.90 5.75
C VAL A 157 -0.11 -10.23 7.06
N MET A 158 -0.63 -9.76 8.20
CA MET A 158 -0.05 -10.06 9.52
C MET A 158 -0.11 -11.56 9.83
N GLN A 159 -1.23 -12.23 9.50
CA GLN A 159 -1.37 -13.68 9.66
C GLN A 159 -0.39 -14.44 8.77
N TYR A 160 -0.28 -14.08 7.49
CA TYR A 160 0.64 -14.69 6.54
C TYR A 160 2.10 -14.57 7.00
N PHE A 161 2.51 -13.38 7.42
CA PHE A 161 3.86 -13.12 7.93
C PHE A 161 4.08 -13.56 9.38
N LYS A 162 3.06 -14.11 10.05
CA LYS A 162 3.10 -14.52 11.46
C LYS A 162 3.61 -13.39 12.36
N ILE A 163 3.05 -12.20 12.17
CA ILE A 163 3.34 -11.03 13.00
C ILE A 163 2.40 -11.08 14.19
N ASP A 164 2.99 -11.09 15.38
CA ASP A 164 2.25 -11.00 16.63
C ASP A 164 1.70 -9.57 16.74
N SER A 165 0.41 -9.40 17.01
CA SER A 165 -0.21 -8.07 17.16
C SER A 165 0.39 -7.28 18.33
N SER A 166 1.03 -7.97 19.28
CA SER A 166 1.83 -7.38 20.36
C SER A 166 3.19 -6.80 19.91
N GLN A 167 3.69 -7.19 18.75
CA GLN A 167 4.90 -6.64 18.11
C GLN A 167 4.57 -5.54 17.08
N ALA A 168 3.29 -5.38 16.73
CA ALA A 168 2.80 -4.33 15.83
C ALA A 168 2.74 -2.95 16.51
N THR A 169 3.26 -2.81 17.73
CA THR A 169 3.32 -1.55 18.45
C THR A 169 4.39 -0.60 17.90
N ALA A 170 3.88 0.57 17.49
CA ALA A 170 4.45 1.89 17.72
C ALA A 170 5.57 2.39 16.79
N VAL A 171 5.25 2.58 15.51
CA VAL A 171 5.77 3.75 14.76
C VAL A 171 4.63 4.77 14.49
N GLY A 172 3.49 4.63 15.15
CA GLY A 172 2.61 5.75 15.42
C GLY A 172 3.17 6.52 16.60
N ARG A 173 3.24 7.86 16.53
CA ARG A 173 3.46 8.66 17.74
C ARG A 173 2.38 8.28 18.74
N GLU A 174 2.74 7.54 19.78
CA GLU A 174 1.85 7.30 20.90
C GLU A 174 1.72 8.62 21.65
N TYR A 175 0.51 9.17 21.68
CA TYR A 175 0.21 10.30 22.55
C TYR A 175 -0.15 9.73 23.91
N GLU A 176 0.73 9.92 24.88
CA GLU A 176 0.38 9.69 26.27
C GLU A 176 -0.30 10.93 26.83
N PHE A 177 -1.51 10.77 27.37
CA PHE A 177 -2.16 11.84 28.13
C PHE A 177 -1.56 11.88 29.53
N SER A 178 -0.64 12.81 29.76
CA SER A 178 -0.13 13.13 31.10
C SER A 178 -0.90 14.31 31.68
N LEU A 179 -1.69 14.05 32.73
CA LEU A 179 -2.30 15.12 33.52
C LEU A 179 -1.23 15.70 34.46
N HIS A 180 -0.65 16.82 34.07
CA HIS A 180 0.22 17.59 34.96
C HIS A 180 -0.66 18.36 35.95
N THR A 181 -0.70 17.90 37.20
CA THR A 181 -1.44 18.57 38.30
C THR A 181 -0.61 19.66 38.98
N GLU A 182 0.71 19.59 38.84
CA GLU A 182 1.68 20.57 39.34
C GLU A 182 2.31 21.31 38.16
N ILE A 183 1.53 22.20 37.54
CA ILE A 183 2.06 23.07 36.48
C ILE A 183 2.51 24.36 37.14
N SER A 184 3.79 24.72 36.98
CA SER A 184 4.27 26.05 37.36
C SER A 184 3.53 27.09 36.54
N THR A 185 2.71 27.92 37.19
CA THR A 185 1.93 28.97 36.52
C THR A 185 2.82 30.01 35.82
N ASP A 186 4.11 30.06 36.17
CA ASP A 186 5.08 30.96 35.56
C ASP A 186 5.54 30.50 34.16
N GLU A 187 5.37 29.22 33.83
CA GLU A 187 5.81 28.62 32.54
C GLU A 187 4.66 28.46 31.53
N VAL A 188 3.41 28.69 31.94
CA VAL A 188 2.24 28.54 31.07
C VAL A 188 2.04 29.80 30.24
N PHE A 189 2.23 29.68 28.92
CA PHE A 189 1.97 30.77 27.99
C PHE A 189 0.46 31.02 27.80
N THR A 190 -0.11 31.97 28.54
CA THR A 190 -1.55 32.30 28.50
C THR A 190 -1.90 33.41 27.50
N GLY A 191 -1.11 33.56 26.42
CA GLY A 191 -1.05 34.76 25.54
C GLY A 191 -2.31 35.64 25.49
N GLU A 192 -2.16 36.96 25.67
CA GLU A 192 -3.34 37.83 25.88
C GLU A 192 -4.04 38.28 24.59
N PRO A 193 -5.39 38.26 24.52
CA PRO A 193 -6.11 38.39 23.26
C PRO A 193 -6.17 39.80 22.63
N ASN A 194 -5.77 40.89 23.31
CA ASN A 194 -6.01 42.25 22.81
C ASN A 194 -5.12 43.39 23.37
N ARG A 195 -3.91 43.12 23.89
CA ARG A 195 -3.09 44.19 24.54
C ARG A 195 -1.63 44.25 24.09
N LEU A 196 -1.24 45.43 23.58
CA LEU A 196 0.15 45.82 23.38
C LEU A 196 0.87 45.96 24.73
N GLY A 197 1.97 45.22 24.91
CA GLY A 197 2.79 45.22 26.14
C GLY A 197 2.82 43.88 26.90
N SER A 198 2.25 42.82 26.32
CA SER A 198 2.12 41.43 26.78
C SER A 198 3.41 40.67 27.13
N TYR A 199 4.53 41.36 27.37
CA TYR A 199 5.87 40.76 27.45
C TYR A 199 6.76 41.28 28.61
N LYS A 200 6.22 41.97 29.63
CA LYS A 200 7.07 42.36 30.78
C LYS A 200 7.46 41.23 31.73
N ASN A 201 6.81 40.07 31.67
CA ASN A 201 7.12 38.92 32.53
C ASN A 201 7.46 37.66 31.72
N GLN A 202 8.44 37.74 30.81
CA GLN A 202 9.12 36.54 30.32
C GLN A 202 10.62 36.76 30.41
N LYS A 203 11.25 36.07 31.35
CA LYS A 203 12.71 35.93 31.39
C LYS A 203 13.09 34.52 31.83
N VAL A 204 13.80 33.89 30.88
CA VAL A 204 14.69 32.71 30.89
C VAL A 204 14.00 31.36 31.06
#